data_AF-A0A9W4UA04-F1
#
_entry.id   AF-A0A9W4UA04-F1
#
_cell.length_a   1.000
_cell.length_b   1.000
_cell.length_c   1.000
_cell.angle_alpha   90.00
_cell.angle_beta   90.00
_cell.angle_gamma   90.00
#
_symmetry.space_group_name_H-M   'P 1'
#
loop_
_entity.id
_entity.type
_entity.pdbx_description
1 polymer ?
#
loop_
_entity_poly.entity_id
_entity_poly.type
_entity_poly.pdbx_seq_one_letter_code
_entity_poly.pdbx_strand_id
1 'polypeptide(L)'
;MTRRAAQVALKEAGVTPKDIKVCELHDCFSANELILLEGLGFSEPGKAHHMVRNGDITYGGKGPIVNPSGGLISKGHPLGATGLAQCAELTWQLRGWANNRLAEGSDVALQHNLGLGGAVVVTVYKRADGAKNQKASDEEVKQSSQFDYNPAVEARYVSKEDGDKVRSKTVRSEYALGDTLEKIQSRL
;
A
#
# COMPACT_ATOMS: atom_id res chain seq x y z
N MET A 1 -14.80 -8.31 11.98
CA MET A 1 -14.25 -6.95 12.15
C MET A 1 -14.12 -6.22 10.82
N THR A 2 -13.50 -6.82 9.79
CA THR A 2 -13.31 -6.22 8.46
C THR A 2 -14.54 -5.53 7.89
N ARG A 3 -15.68 -6.23 7.76
CA ARG A 3 -16.91 -5.66 7.18
C ARG A 3 -17.35 -4.36 7.86
N ARG A 4 -17.29 -4.32 9.20
CA ARG A 4 -17.66 -3.13 9.98
C ARG A 4 -16.67 -1.98 9.74
N ALA A 5 -15.36 -2.26 9.79
CA ALA A 5 -14.34 -1.23 9.57
C ALA A 5 -14.42 -0.65 8.15
N ALA A 6 -14.61 -1.51 7.14
CA ALA A 6 -14.80 -1.10 5.75
C ALA A 6 -16.05 -0.22 5.59
N GLN A 7 -17.19 -0.62 6.14
CA GLN A 7 -18.42 0.18 6.10
C GLN A 7 -18.24 1.57 6.72
N VAL A 8 -17.54 1.66 7.86
CA VAL A 8 -17.26 2.95 8.51
C VAL A 8 -16.35 3.83 7.65
N ALA A 9 -15.21 3.29 7.19
CA ALA A 9 -14.23 4.05 6.40
C ALA A 9 -14.80 4.51 5.05
N LEU A 10 -15.53 3.64 4.34
CA LEU A 10 -16.18 3.97 3.07
C LEU A 10 -17.25 5.05 3.26
N LYS A 11 -18.07 4.94 4.32
CA LYS A 11 -19.08 5.94 4.64
C LYS A 11 -18.45 7.30 4.97
N GLU A 12 -17.39 7.31 5.78
CA GLU A 12 -16.66 8.54 6.13
C GLU A 12 -16.05 9.22 4.89
N ALA A 13 -15.51 8.42 3.97
CA ALA A 13 -14.95 8.92 2.71
C ALA A 13 -16.01 9.26 1.64
N GLY A 14 -17.29 8.96 1.89
CA GLY A 14 -18.39 9.21 0.95
C GLY A 14 -18.31 8.39 -0.34
N VAL A 15 -17.78 7.16 -0.25
CA VAL A 15 -17.57 6.25 -1.40
C VAL A 15 -18.16 4.87 -1.11
N THR A 16 -18.26 4.05 -2.15
CA THR A 16 -18.72 2.66 -2.10
C THR A 16 -17.60 1.70 -2.52
N PRO A 17 -17.73 0.38 -2.27
CA PRO A 17 -16.73 -0.58 -2.76
C PRO A 17 -16.52 -0.54 -4.28
N LYS A 18 -17.52 -0.08 -5.05
CA LYS A 18 -17.45 0.04 -6.51
C LYS A 18 -16.59 1.20 -6.99
N ASP A 19 -16.35 2.19 -6.13
CA ASP A 19 -15.52 3.36 -6.45
C ASP A 19 -14.02 3.05 -6.24
N ILE A 20 -13.69 1.97 -5.53
CA ILE A 20 -12.31 1.56 -5.28
C ILE A 20 -11.72 0.97 -6.55
N LYS A 21 -10.65 1.59 -7.07
CA LYS A 21 -9.93 1.09 -8.25
C LYS A 21 -8.67 0.31 -7.92
N VAL A 22 -8.05 0.59 -6.77
CA VAL A 22 -6.85 -0.08 -6.31
C VAL A 22 -6.94 -0.36 -4.82
N CYS A 23 -6.55 -1.56 -4.42
CA CYS A 23 -6.64 -2.04 -3.05
C CYS A 23 -5.34 -2.74 -2.63
N GLU A 24 -4.83 -2.42 -1.45
CA GLU A 24 -3.83 -3.24 -0.74
C GLU A 24 -4.51 -3.87 0.47
N LEU A 25 -4.66 -5.19 0.46
CA LEU A 25 -5.31 -5.94 1.53
C LEU A 25 -4.33 -6.88 2.25
N HIS A 26 -4.76 -7.42 3.38
CA HIS A 26 -3.90 -8.25 4.23
C HIS A 26 -3.91 -9.73 3.80
N ASP A 27 -3.27 -10.07 2.69
CA ASP A 27 -3.14 -11.42 2.14
C ASP A 27 -2.07 -12.27 2.85
N CYS A 28 -2.11 -12.37 4.19
CA CYS A 28 -1.15 -13.23 4.91
C CYS A 28 -1.20 -14.71 4.47
N PHE A 29 -2.33 -15.12 3.88
CA PHE A 29 -2.52 -16.36 3.13
C PHE A 29 -3.49 -16.09 1.97
N SER A 30 -3.41 -16.87 0.89
CA SER A 30 -4.34 -16.75 -0.25
C SER A 30 -5.81 -16.96 0.16
N ALA A 31 -6.07 -17.81 1.15
CA ALA A 31 -7.40 -17.98 1.72
C ALA A 31 -7.91 -16.68 2.38
N ASN A 32 -7.03 -15.89 3.00
CA ASN A 32 -7.41 -14.63 3.62
C ASN A 32 -7.76 -13.57 2.55
N GLU A 33 -7.00 -13.49 1.46
CA GLU A 33 -7.34 -12.63 0.32
C GLU A 33 -8.76 -12.92 -0.19
N LEU A 34 -9.08 -14.20 -0.42
CA LEU A 34 -10.38 -14.61 -0.97
C LEU A 34 -11.56 -14.15 -0.10
N ILE A 35 -11.49 -14.37 1.22
CA ILE A 35 -12.57 -13.94 2.14
C ILE A 35 -12.59 -12.42 2.33
N LEU A 36 -11.47 -11.73 2.14
CA LEU A 36 -11.40 -10.27 2.22
C LEU A 36 -12.07 -9.59 1.02
N LEU A 37 -12.10 -10.20 -0.16
CA LEU A 37 -12.88 -9.68 -1.29
C LEU A 37 -14.37 -9.54 -0.93
N GLU A 38 -14.92 -10.49 -0.19
CA GLU A 38 -16.30 -10.43 0.32
C GLU A 38 -16.40 -9.51 1.55
N GLY A 39 -15.41 -9.57 2.43
CA GLY A 39 -15.35 -8.77 3.66
C GLY A 39 -15.29 -7.26 3.41
N LEU A 40 -14.66 -6.84 2.30
CA LEU A 40 -14.54 -5.46 1.84
C LEU A 40 -15.70 -5.03 0.92
N GLY A 41 -16.55 -5.98 0.49
CA GLY A 41 -17.72 -5.71 -0.33
C GLY A 41 -17.45 -5.62 -1.83
N PHE A 42 -16.31 -6.15 -2.31
CA PHE A 42 -16.01 -6.25 -3.75
C PHE A 42 -16.77 -7.40 -4.42
N SER A 43 -17.14 -8.42 -3.65
CA SER A 43 -17.95 -9.54 -4.13
C SER A 43 -19.09 -9.86 -3.17
N GLU A 44 -20.14 -10.48 -3.71
CA GLU A 44 -21.22 -11.06 -2.92
C GLU A 44 -20.70 -12.24 -2.07
N PRO A 45 -21.35 -12.53 -0.94
CA PRO A 45 -20.99 -13.70 -0.12
C PRO A 45 -20.96 -15.00 -0.92
N GLY A 46 -19.86 -15.74 -0.83
CA GLY A 46 -19.62 -16.98 -1.55
C GLY A 46 -19.27 -16.83 -3.04
N LYS A 47 -19.09 -15.61 -3.56
CA LYS A 47 -18.86 -15.35 -4.99
C LYS A 47 -17.47 -14.83 -5.33
N ALA A 48 -16.61 -14.56 -4.35
CA ALA A 48 -15.27 -14.01 -4.58
C ALA A 48 -14.41 -14.88 -5.53
N HIS A 49 -14.57 -16.21 -5.48
CA HIS A 49 -13.83 -17.13 -6.33
C HIS A 49 -14.12 -16.95 -7.83
N HIS A 50 -15.32 -16.50 -8.22
CA HIS A 50 -15.61 -16.16 -9.61
C HIS A 50 -14.83 -14.93 -10.05
N MET A 51 -14.76 -13.91 -9.18
CA MET A 51 -14.01 -12.67 -9.43
C MET A 51 -12.53 -12.97 -9.71
N VAL A 52 -11.92 -13.83 -8.89
CA VAL A 52 -10.53 -14.27 -9.10
C VAL A 52 -10.39 -15.04 -10.42
N ARG A 53 -11.26 -16.03 -10.68
CA ARG A 53 -11.19 -16.87 -11.90
C ARG A 53 -11.41 -16.08 -13.19
N ASN A 54 -12.21 -15.03 -13.15
CA ASN A 54 -12.48 -14.16 -14.28
C ASN A 54 -11.35 -13.14 -14.53
N GLY A 55 -10.37 -13.05 -13.63
CA GLY A 55 -9.34 -12.01 -13.68
C GLY A 55 -9.85 -10.63 -13.30
N ASP A 56 -10.97 -10.53 -12.56
CA ASP A 56 -11.58 -9.25 -12.22
C ASP A 56 -10.80 -8.46 -11.16
N ILE A 57 -9.86 -9.09 -10.44
CA ILE A 57 -9.04 -8.44 -9.39
C ILE A 57 -7.66 -7.97 -9.87
N THR A 58 -7.40 -7.96 -11.18
CA THR A 58 -6.11 -7.60 -11.77
C THR A 58 -6.28 -6.62 -12.94
N TYR A 59 -5.18 -6.23 -13.56
CA TYR A 59 -5.14 -5.30 -14.70
C TYR A 59 -6.06 -5.80 -15.84
N GLY A 60 -6.95 -4.92 -16.31
CA GLY A 60 -7.96 -5.24 -17.33
C GLY A 60 -9.22 -5.93 -16.81
N GLY A 61 -9.27 -6.28 -15.52
CA GLY A 61 -10.44 -6.84 -14.84
C GLY A 61 -11.56 -5.82 -14.59
N LYS A 62 -12.74 -6.30 -14.23
CA LYS A 62 -13.91 -5.44 -13.93
C LYS A 62 -13.95 -4.90 -12.50
N GLY A 63 -13.15 -5.46 -11.61
CA GLY A 63 -13.05 -5.07 -10.21
C GLY A 63 -11.84 -4.17 -9.91
N PRO A 64 -11.52 -3.96 -8.62
CA PRO A 64 -10.30 -3.25 -8.24
C PRO A 64 -9.07 -4.08 -8.58
N ILE A 65 -7.96 -3.41 -8.87
CA ILE A 65 -6.64 -4.04 -8.88
C ILE A 65 -6.24 -4.31 -7.42
N VAL A 66 -6.12 -5.58 -7.06
CA VAL A 66 -5.80 -6.02 -5.71
C VAL A 66 -4.32 -6.33 -5.61
N ASN A 67 -3.68 -5.80 -4.56
CA ASN A 67 -2.29 -6.03 -4.20
C ASN A 67 -1.32 -5.82 -5.37
N PRO A 68 -1.36 -4.67 -6.10
CA PRO A 68 -0.47 -4.42 -7.24
C PRO A 68 1.02 -4.52 -6.88
N SER A 69 1.36 -4.34 -5.60
CA SER A 69 2.72 -4.52 -5.08
C SER A 69 3.19 -5.97 -4.95
N GLY A 70 2.31 -6.95 -5.23
CA GLY A 70 2.54 -8.39 -5.03
C GLY A 70 2.01 -8.94 -3.71
N GLY A 71 1.46 -8.08 -2.85
CA GLY A 71 0.86 -8.50 -1.57
C GLY A 71 1.87 -9.00 -0.54
N LEU A 72 1.38 -9.38 0.64
CA LEU A 72 2.17 -10.00 1.71
C LEU A 72 2.76 -11.34 1.25
N ILE A 73 2.06 -12.06 0.36
CA ILE A 73 2.51 -13.35 -0.19
C ILE A 73 3.86 -13.19 -0.91
N SER A 74 4.05 -12.12 -1.69
CA SER A 74 5.27 -11.93 -2.48
C SER A 74 6.29 -11.03 -1.79
N LYS A 75 5.84 -9.92 -1.19
CA LYS A 75 6.72 -8.94 -0.51
C LYS A 75 7.27 -9.45 0.82
N GLY A 76 6.64 -10.47 1.39
CA GLY A 76 6.83 -10.88 2.77
C GLY A 76 6.05 -10.02 3.76
N HIS A 77 6.10 -10.43 5.03
CA HIS A 77 5.26 -9.86 6.09
C HIS A 77 6.06 -9.46 7.35
N PRO A 78 6.90 -8.41 7.27
CA PRO A 78 7.48 -7.79 8.46
C PRO A 78 6.36 -7.10 9.27
N LEU A 79 5.93 -7.74 10.35
CA LEU A 79 4.67 -7.44 11.07
C LEU A 79 4.38 -5.93 11.25
N GLY A 80 5.31 -5.18 11.82
CA GLY A 80 5.13 -3.75 12.07
C GLY A 80 5.22 -2.85 10.83
N ALA A 81 5.83 -3.31 9.75
CA ALA A 81 6.08 -2.51 8.55
C ALA A 81 5.01 -2.70 7.46
N THR A 82 4.23 -3.78 7.49
CA THR A 82 3.23 -4.07 6.45
C THR A 82 2.21 -2.94 6.26
N GLY A 83 1.66 -2.38 7.34
CA GLY A 83 0.70 -1.28 7.22
C GLY A 83 1.28 -0.04 6.55
N LEU A 84 2.55 0.28 6.82
CA LEU A 84 3.26 1.39 6.20
C LEU A 84 3.59 1.10 4.73
N ALA A 85 3.98 -0.13 4.39
CA ALA A 85 4.26 -0.54 3.03
C ALA A 85 3.00 -0.47 2.13
N GLN A 86 1.85 -0.88 2.64
CA GLN A 86 0.56 -0.73 1.94
C GLN A 86 0.24 0.76 1.70
N CYS A 87 0.39 1.60 2.72
CA CYS A 87 0.18 3.05 2.62
C CYS A 87 1.11 3.70 1.58
N ALA A 88 2.39 3.29 1.55
CA ALA A 88 3.37 3.77 0.57
C ALA A 88 2.94 3.41 -0.86
N GLU A 89 2.59 2.13 -1.12
CA GLU A 89 2.12 1.69 -2.43
C GLU A 89 0.90 2.49 -2.89
N LEU A 90 -0.15 2.60 -2.07
CA LEU A 90 -1.36 3.33 -2.46
C LEU A 90 -1.11 4.83 -2.67
N THR A 91 -0.16 5.41 -1.94
CA THR A 91 0.27 6.80 -2.17
C THR A 91 0.98 6.93 -3.51
N TRP A 92 1.87 6.01 -3.87
CA TRP A 92 2.53 6.00 -5.17
C TRP A 92 1.54 5.77 -6.32
N GLN A 93 0.56 4.89 -6.12
CA GLN A 93 -0.55 4.67 -7.05
C GLN A 93 -1.29 5.99 -7.31
N LEU A 94 -1.80 6.65 -6.27
CA LEU A 94 -2.56 7.88 -6.41
C LEU A 94 -1.71 9.05 -6.94
N ARG A 95 -0.40 9.08 -6.68
CA ARG A 95 0.50 10.08 -7.25
C ARG A 95 0.90 9.83 -8.69
N GLY A 96 0.66 8.64 -9.22
CA GLY A 96 1.09 8.26 -10.57
C GLY A 96 2.50 7.67 -10.66
N TRP A 97 3.15 7.41 -9.53
CA TRP A 97 4.57 7.06 -9.44
C TRP A 97 4.83 5.55 -9.64
N ALA A 98 3.80 4.71 -9.52
CA ALA A 98 3.90 3.25 -9.51
C ALA A 98 4.32 2.59 -10.85
N ASN A 99 4.69 3.38 -11.86
CA ASN A 99 5.23 2.96 -13.15
C ASN A 99 4.46 1.78 -13.81
N ASN A 100 5.05 0.59 -13.87
CA ASN A 100 4.47 -0.59 -14.54
C ASN A 100 3.37 -1.27 -13.70
N ARG A 101 3.26 -0.93 -12.42
CA ARG A 101 2.22 -1.42 -11.51
C ARG A 101 1.05 -0.44 -11.38
N LEU A 102 1.05 0.64 -12.15
CA LEU A 102 0.07 1.72 -11.97
C LEU A 102 -1.35 1.25 -12.34
N ALA A 103 -2.27 1.40 -11.40
CA ALA A 103 -3.71 1.34 -11.63
C ALA A 103 -4.18 2.68 -12.21
N GLU A 104 -4.09 2.83 -13.54
CA GLU A 104 -4.35 4.11 -14.22
C GLU A 104 -5.80 4.59 -14.09
N GLY A 105 -5.98 5.90 -13.93
CA GLY A 105 -7.28 6.55 -13.73
C GLY A 105 -7.91 6.29 -12.35
N SER A 106 -7.11 5.96 -11.34
CA SER A 106 -7.53 5.80 -9.93
C SER A 106 -7.59 7.14 -9.20
N ASP A 107 -8.71 7.39 -8.53
CA ASP A 107 -8.99 8.53 -7.65
C ASP A 107 -9.26 8.11 -6.20
N VAL A 108 -9.62 6.85 -5.98
CA VAL A 108 -9.87 6.27 -4.67
C VAL A 108 -9.10 4.95 -4.51
N ALA A 109 -8.36 4.84 -3.42
CA ALA A 109 -7.61 3.65 -3.05
C ALA A 109 -8.01 3.16 -1.65
N LEU A 110 -7.95 1.85 -1.41
CA LEU A 110 -8.31 1.24 -0.13
C LEU A 110 -7.17 0.41 0.45
N GLN A 111 -6.85 0.65 1.71
CA GLN A 111 -5.97 -0.22 2.50
C GLN A 111 -6.80 -1.05 3.47
N HIS A 112 -6.46 -2.33 3.58
CA HIS A 112 -6.90 -3.21 4.65
C HIS A 112 -5.68 -3.84 5.34
N ASN A 113 -5.60 -3.64 6.66
CA ASN A 113 -4.55 -4.20 7.49
C ASN A 113 -5.16 -4.87 8.74
N LEU A 114 -4.67 -6.05 9.10
CA LEU A 114 -5.26 -6.91 10.13
C LEU A 114 -4.16 -7.46 11.05
N GLY A 115 -4.46 -7.55 12.35
CA GLY A 115 -3.67 -8.31 13.32
C GLY A 115 -4.55 -9.27 14.11
N LEU A 116 -4.16 -10.55 14.17
CA LEU A 116 -4.79 -11.53 15.05
C LEU A 116 -4.46 -11.19 16.52
N GLY A 117 -5.38 -11.49 17.44
CA GLY A 117 -5.31 -10.99 18.83
C GLY A 117 -6.08 -9.69 19.03
N GLY A 118 -6.18 -8.84 18.00
CA GLY A 118 -7.27 -7.85 17.89
C GLY A 118 -6.87 -6.49 17.33
N ALA A 119 -6.98 -6.32 16.01
CA ALA A 119 -7.36 -5.06 15.37
C ALA A 119 -7.53 -5.27 13.87
N VAL A 120 -8.38 -4.45 13.26
CA VAL A 120 -8.38 -4.24 11.81
C VAL A 120 -8.43 -2.74 11.56
N VAL A 121 -7.61 -2.27 10.61
CA VAL A 121 -7.60 -0.89 10.15
C VAL A 121 -7.95 -0.91 8.67
N VAL A 122 -8.95 -0.11 8.30
CA VAL A 122 -9.31 0.15 6.90
C VAL A 122 -9.17 1.63 6.67
N THR A 123 -8.40 2.01 5.65
CA THR A 123 -8.13 3.40 5.30
C THR A 123 -8.50 3.63 3.84
N VAL A 124 -9.22 4.72 3.57
CA VAL A 124 -9.52 5.16 2.20
C VAL A 124 -8.65 6.37 1.89
N TYR A 125 -7.97 6.33 0.75
CA TYR A 125 -7.10 7.40 0.28
C TYR A 125 -7.71 8.05 -0.95
N LYS A 126 -7.66 9.38 -1.00
CA LYS A 126 -8.00 10.18 -2.17
C LYS A 126 -6.92 11.23 -2.34
N ARG A 127 -6.72 11.70 -3.57
CA ARG A 127 -5.88 12.87 -3.80
C ARG A 127 -6.56 14.12 -3.26
N ALA A 128 -5.78 15.01 -2.66
CA ALA A 128 -6.29 16.26 -2.10
C ALA A 128 -6.88 17.21 -3.17
N ASP A 129 -6.37 17.13 -4.41
CA ASP A 129 -6.86 17.89 -5.56
C ASP A 129 -8.10 17.28 -6.23
N GLY A 130 -8.57 16.11 -5.77
CA GLY A 130 -9.70 15.39 -6.36
C GLY A 130 -9.46 14.83 -7.76
N ALA A 131 -8.25 14.92 -8.30
CA ALA A 131 -7.93 14.40 -9.63
C ALA A 131 -7.85 12.86 -9.64
N LYS A 132 -7.87 12.28 -10.84
CA LYS A 132 -7.44 10.89 -11.05
C LYS A 132 -5.93 10.85 -11.26
N ASN A 133 -5.29 9.76 -10.88
CA ASN A 133 -3.88 9.56 -11.17
C ASN A 133 -3.63 9.52 -12.69
N GLN A 134 -2.44 9.94 -13.09
CA GLN A 134 -1.88 9.82 -14.43
C GLN A 134 -0.46 9.31 -14.28
N LYS A 135 0.04 8.56 -15.25
CA LYS A 135 1.40 8.02 -15.18
C LYS A 135 2.42 9.16 -15.20
N ALA A 136 3.26 9.21 -14.17
CA ALA A 136 4.42 10.08 -14.13
C ALA A 136 5.66 9.32 -14.63
N SER A 137 6.50 10.01 -15.40
CA SER A 137 7.86 9.57 -15.71
C SER A 137 8.76 9.66 -14.48
N ASP A 138 9.87 8.91 -14.47
CA ASP A 138 10.83 8.96 -13.36
C ASP A 138 11.41 10.38 -13.18
N GLU A 139 11.58 11.14 -14.27
CA GLU A 139 12.00 12.53 -14.24
C GLU A 139 10.98 13.44 -13.53
N GLU A 140 9.69 13.28 -13.80
CA GLU A 140 8.61 14.02 -13.11
C GLU A 140 8.53 13.63 -11.62
N VAL A 141 8.76 12.36 -11.28
CA VAL A 141 8.83 11.93 -9.88
C VAL A 141 10.00 12.59 -9.16
N LYS A 142 11.18 12.64 -9.77
CA LYS A 142 12.35 13.34 -9.20
C LYS A 142 12.08 14.82 -8.98
N GLN A 143 11.41 15.49 -9.93
CA GLN A 143 11.07 16.92 -9.83
C GLN A 143 10.01 17.22 -8.77
N SER A 144 9.08 16.29 -8.54
CA SER A 144 7.95 16.47 -7.60
C SER A 144 8.18 15.86 -6.22
N SER A 145 9.30 15.17 -6.02
CA SER A 145 9.68 14.53 -4.76
C SER A 145 10.92 15.18 -4.15
N GLN A 146 11.30 14.73 -2.95
CA GLN A 146 12.57 15.12 -2.31
C GLN A 146 13.71 14.16 -2.68
N PHE A 147 13.47 13.22 -3.59
CA PHE A 147 14.40 12.17 -3.98
C PHE A 147 14.93 12.42 -5.39
N ASP A 148 16.19 12.05 -5.61
CA ASP A 148 16.86 12.03 -6.92
C ASP A 148 16.52 10.77 -7.73
N TYR A 149 15.59 9.94 -7.23
CA TYR A 149 15.12 8.70 -7.85
C TYR A 149 13.61 8.53 -7.65
N ASN A 150 13.02 7.53 -8.32
CA ASN A 150 11.63 7.17 -8.11
C ASN A 150 11.52 6.08 -7.01
N PRO A 151 11.04 6.43 -5.79
CA PRO A 151 10.98 5.49 -4.68
C PRO A 151 9.96 4.37 -4.87
N ALA A 152 9.07 4.47 -5.86
CA ALA A 152 8.08 3.43 -6.16
C ALA A 152 8.66 2.25 -6.98
N VAL A 153 9.85 2.41 -7.58
CA VAL A 153 10.46 1.39 -8.45
C VAL A 153 11.89 1.03 -8.05
N GLU A 154 12.55 1.87 -7.25
CA GLU A 154 13.91 1.64 -6.79
C GLU A 154 13.96 1.64 -5.25
N ALA A 155 14.52 0.58 -4.68
CA ALA A 155 14.79 0.49 -3.25
C ALA A 155 16.25 0.88 -3.00
N ARG A 156 16.46 1.92 -2.19
CA ARG A 156 17.77 2.32 -1.69
C ARG A 156 17.89 2.00 -0.21
N TYR A 157 19.07 1.58 0.21
CA TYR A 157 19.35 1.35 1.63
C TYR A 157 19.51 2.68 2.36
N VAL A 158 19.13 2.68 3.63
CA VAL A 158 19.34 3.83 4.51
C VAL A 158 20.83 3.97 4.79
N SER A 159 21.42 5.08 4.37
CA SER A 159 22.82 5.39 4.66
C SER A 159 22.99 5.88 6.11
N LYS A 160 24.23 5.93 6.59
CA LYS A 160 24.54 6.53 7.90
C LYS A 160 24.20 8.02 7.90
N GLU A 161 24.48 8.70 6.79
CA GLU A 161 24.16 10.10 6.57
C GLU A 161 22.64 10.35 6.68
N ASP A 162 21.81 9.45 6.15
CA ASP A 162 20.35 9.56 6.27
C ASP A 162 19.88 9.36 7.71
N GLY A 163 20.49 8.42 8.43
CA GLY A 163 20.28 8.26 9.88
C GLY A 163 20.64 9.53 10.65
N ASP A 164 21.78 10.16 10.36
CA ASP A 164 22.21 11.37 11.04
C ASP A 164 21.34 12.60 10.72
N LYS A 165 20.71 12.67 9.53
CA LYS A 165 19.77 13.75 9.17
C LYS A 165 18.51 13.74 10.04
N VAL A 166 18.03 12.58 10.45
CA VAL A 166 16.77 12.44 11.22
C VAL A 166 16.98 12.39 12.74
N ARG A 167 18.23 12.32 13.20
CA ARG A 167 18.56 12.34 14.64
C ARG A 167 18.36 13.71 15.24
N SER A 168 17.96 13.72 16.52
CA SER A 168 17.94 14.94 17.31
C SER A 168 19.31 15.62 17.30
N LYS A 169 19.32 16.94 17.14
CA LYS A 169 20.54 17.75 17.16
C LYS A 169 21.01 18.06 18.58
N THR A 170 20.12 17.93 19.57
CA THR A 170 20.34 18.34 20.95
C THR A 170 20.44 17.16 21.92
N VAL A 171 19.77 16.03 21.61
CA VAL A 171 19.75 14.83 22.46
C VAL A 171 20.03 13.62 21.59
N ARG A 172 21.32 13.26 21.47
CA ARG A 172 21.76 12.09 20.70
C ARG A 172 22.07 10.92 21.61
N SER A 173 21.67 9.72 21.17
CA SER A 173 22.08 8.46 21.77
C SER A 173 22.75 7.62 20.68
N GLU A 174 23.97 7.16 20.93
CA GLU A 174 24.66 6.21 20.05
C GLU A 174 24.04 4.81 20.16
N TYR A 175 23.49 4.47 21.34
CA TYR A 175 22.79 3.20 21.55
C TYR A 175 21.54 3.05 20.66
N ALA A 176 20.85 4.16 20.35
CA ALA A 176 19.64 4.13 19.51
C ALA A 176 19.92 3.74 18.05
N LEU A 177 21.11 4.05 17.53
CA LEU A 177 21.57 3.54 16.23
C LEU A 177 22.17 2.13 16.39
N GLY A 178 22.94 1.91 17.46
CA GLY A 178 23.63 0.65 17.72
C GLY A 178 24.42 0.18 16.51
N ASP A 179 24.38 -1.11 16.23
CA ASP A 179 24.92 -1.73 15.02
C ASP A 179 23.89 -1.83 13.89
N THR A 180 22.75 -1.13 13.99
CA THR A 180 21.64 -1.26 13.03
C THR A 180 22.06 -0.85 11.63
N LEU A 181 22.78 0.27 11.49
CA LEU A 181 23.28 0.73 10.20
C LEU A 181 24.31 -0.23 9.62
N GLU A 182 25.22 -0.76 10.45
CA GLU A 182 26.20 -1.76 10.05
C GLU A 182 25.51 -3.05 9.57
N LYS A 183 24.50 -3.54 10.29
CA LYS A 183 23.70 -4.72 9.91
C LYS A 183 22.88 -4.52 8.65
N ILE A 184 22.39 -3.30 8.40
CA ILE A 184 21.68 -2.96 7.15
C ILE A 184 22.66 -2.98 5.98
N GLN A 185 23.85 -2.39 6.15
CA GLN A 185 24.88 -2.35 5.13
C GLN A 185 25.57 -3.71 4.91
N SER A 186 25.69 -4.56 5.93
CA SER A 186 26.36 -5.88 5.82
C SER A 186 25.53 -6.93 5.08
N ARG A 187 24.30 -6.61 4.67
CA ARG A 187 23.44 -7.47 3.85
C ARG A 187 23.57 -7.17 2.35
N LEU A 188 24.54 -6.32 1.98
CA LEU A 188 25.07 -6.14 0.62
C LEU A 188 25.97 -7.33 0.25
#